data_AF-A0A1B6H3X1-F1
#
_entry.id   AF-A0A1B6H3X1-F1
#
_cell.length_a   1.000
_cell.length_b   1.000
_cell.length_c   1.000
_cell.angle_alpha   90.00
_cell.angle_beta   90.00
_cell.angle_gamma   90.00
#
_symmetry.space_group_name_H-M   'P 1'
#
loop_
_entity.id
_entity.type
_entity.pdbx_description
1 polymer ?
#
loop_
_entity_poly.entity_id
_entity_poly.type
_entity_poly.pdbx_seq_one_letter_code
_entity_poly.pdbx_strand_id
1 'polypeptide(L)'
;VGRLIAPKVTGEYKTGQMFLHKLFGYRGVILFPWQAHVYNRNRRHRTRADPEQTQPSKSNRKEANGEEQTFYTALIDNRDFPFVRSQSEAVTFIGHQESSHGLYAIQGFDYVAHHHILPYTATQDDPLQHELWDKFLDYDPNKDPQFSAKNTLLVWQKRNRPWLRLSDVYMETTENVQVTVIPFYMGCRGRDTHWWRYRICLENLGEDTVQLRERHWRIFSLSGVLETVSGRGVVGQEPVLSRELPAFQYSSHVSLHAPSGHMWGSFKMERKNGLTFDCRVPPFALES
;
A
#
# COMPACT_ATOMS: atom_id res chain seq x y z
N VAL A 1 -5.73 16.84 20.51
CA VAL A 1 -4.28 16.83 20.14
C VAL A 1 -3.53 15.99 21.18
N GLY A 2 -2.25 15.70 21.03
CA GLY A 2 -1.57 14.63 21.79
C GLY A 2 -0.08 14.87 22.06
N ARG A 3 0.57 13.90 22.69
CA ARG A 3 2.02 13.89 22.94
C ARG A 3 2.68 12.79 22.11
N LEU A 4 3.66 13.15 21.28
CA LEU A 4 4.47 12.18 20.53
C LEU A 4 5.18 11.21 21.49
N ILE A 5 5.24 9.95 21.12
CA ILE A 5 6.01 8.92 21.81
C ILE A 5 7.09 8.36 20.89
N ALA A 6 8.10 7.72 21.46
CA ALA A 6 9.18 7.15 20.68
C ALA A 6 8.65 6.05 19.73
N PRO A 7 9.02 6.08 18.43
CA PRO A 7 8.71 4.98 17.53
C PRO A 7 9.28 3.67 18.07
N LYS A 8 8.48 2.59 18.01
CA LYS A 8 8.96 1.26 18.36
C LYS A 8 10.00 0.80 17.35
N VAL A 9 11.11 0.26 17.85
CA VAL A 9 12.12 -0.44 17.05
C VAL A 9 11.82 -1.93 16.98
N THR A 10 11.21 -2.47 18.04
CA THR A 10 10.80 -3.87 18.16
C THR A 10 9.36 -3.99 18.65
N GLY A 11 8.71 -5.08 18.25
CA GLY A 11 7.32 -5.37 18.62
C GLY A 11 6.30 -4.54 17.83
N GLU A 12 5.03 -4.92 17.98
CA GLU A 12 3.95 -4.33 17.20
C GLU A 12 3.27 -3.17 17.94
N TYR A 13 2.69 -2.24 17.20
CA TYR A 13 1.71 -1.32 17.76
C TYR A 13 0.38 -2.04 17.99
N LYS A 14 -0.29 -1.69 19.09
CA LYS A 14 -1.59 -2.27 19.44
C LYS A 14 -2.72 -1.53 18.74
N THR A 15 -3.87 -2.19 18.62
CA THR A 15 -5.13 -1.53 18.25
C THR A 15 -5.37 -0.31 19.14
N GLY A 16 -5.88 0.78 18.54
CA GLY A 16 -6.14 2.03 19.24
C GLY A 16 -4.92 2.96 19.37
N GLN A 17 -3.74 2.53 18.92
CA GLN A 17 -2.57 3.42 18.86
C GLN A 17 -2.83 4.55 17.84
N MET A 18 -2.79 5.79 18.33
CA MET A 18 -2.84 6.99 17.49
C MET A 18 -1.48 7.25 16.86
N PHE A 19 -1.46 7.78 15.64
CA PHE A 19 -0.23 8.14 14.94
C PHE A 19 -0.40 9.27 13.94
N LEU A 20 0.71 9.92 13.60
CA LEU A 20 0.86 10.72 12.38
C LEU A 20 1.59 9.88 11.32
N HIS A 21 1.12 9.87 10.08
CA HIS A 21 1.82 9.20 9.00
C HIS A 21 3.07 9.99 8.58
N LYS A 22 4.27 9.41 8.64
CA LYS A 22 5.53 10.11 8.33
C LYS A 22 5.55 10.79 6.96
N LEU A 23 5.05 10.09 5.93
CA LEU A 23 5.08 10.60 4.55
C LEU A 23 3.93 11.55 4.21
N PHE A 24 2.72 11.31 4.74
CA PHE A 24 1.50 11.98 4.31
C PHE A 24 0.93 12.94 5.36
N GLY A 25 1.49 12.96 6.57
CA GLY A 25 1.16 13.91 7.64
C GLY A 25 -0.21 13.72 8.31
N TYR A 26 -1.05 12.79 7.83
CA TYR A 26 -2.39 12.60 8.39
C TYR A 26 -2.39 11.95 9.77
N ARG A 27 -3.42 12.26 10.56
CA ARG A 27 -3.75 11.57 11.80
C ARG A 27 -4.46 10.26 11.51
N GLY A 28 -4.07 9.21 12.21
CA GLY A 28 -4.73 7.93 12.10
C GLY A 28 -4.75 7.16 13.41
N VAL A 29 -5.54 6.09 13.42
CA VAL A 29 -5.59 5.11 14.49
C VAL A 29 -5.37 3.70 13.93
N ILE A 30 -4.55 2.91 14.60
CA ILE A 30 -4.27 1.53 14.21
C ILE A 30 -5.45 0.64 14.59
N LEU A 31 -5.95 -0.15 13.65
CA LEU A 31 -7.00 -1.15 13.90
C LEU A 31 -6.40 -2.51 14.21
N PHE A 32 -5.49 -3.02 13.37
CA PHE A 32 -4.84 -4.33 13.58
C PHE A 32 -3.62 -4.51 12.66
N PRO A 33 -2.67 -5.39 13.05
CA PRO A 33 -1.47 -5.69 12.28
C PRO A 33 -1.70 -6.74 11.19
N TRP A 34 -0.79 -6.75 10.22
CA TRP A 34 -0.60 -7.76 9.17
C TRP A 34 0.89 -8.08 9.04
N GLN A 35 1.23 -9.37 8.95
CA GLN A 35 2.56 -9.79 8.56
C GLN A 35 2.60 -10.00 7.05
N ALA A 36 3.54 -9.34 6.40
CA ALA A 36 3.67 -9.32 4.96
C ALA A 36 5.08 -9.67 4.51
N HIS A 37 5.20 -10.43 3.43
CA HIS A 37 6.47 -10.64 2.76
C HIS A 37 6.78 -9.43 1.88
N VAL A 38 7.92 -8.78 2.16
CA VAL A 38 8.40 -7.64 1.40
C VAL A 38 9.48 -8.09 0.43
N TYR A 39 9.17 -8.00 -0.86
CA TYR A 39 10.07 -8.30 -1.97
C TYR A 39 10.75 -7.02 -2.44
N ASN A 40 11.89 -6.69 -1.84
CA ASN A 40 12.67 -5.50 -2.21
C ASN A 40 13.75 -5.83 -3.26
N ARG A 41 13.54 -5.37 -4.51
CA ARG A 41 14.46 -5.63 -5.62
C ARG A 41 15.76 -4.84 -5.56
N ASN A 42 15.83 -3.76 -4.78
CA ASN A 42 17.04 -2.94 -4.66
C ASN A 42 18.21 -3.72 -4.03
N ARG A 43 17.90 -4.67 -3.15
CA ARG A 43 18.93 -5.50 -2.49
C ARG A 43 19.64 -6.44 -3.46
N ARG A 44 18.98 -6.89 -4.53
CA ARG A 44 19.59 -7.74 -5.56
C ARG A 44 20.65 -7.00 -6.39
N HIS A 45 20.54 -5.68 -6.52
CA HIS A 45 21.53 -4.88 -7.23
C HIS A 45 22.78 -4.62 -6.39
N ARG A 46 22.68 -4.55 -5.06
CA ARG A 46 23.85 -4.39 -4.17
C ARG A 46 24.76 -5.61 -4.14
N THR A 47 24.19 -6.83 -4.14
CA THR A 47 25.00 -8.07 -4.08
C THR A 47 25.72 -8.42 -5.38
N ARG A 48 25.44 -7.74 -6.50
CA ARG A 48 26.15 -7.93 -7.78
C ARG A 48 27.40 -7.04 -7.94
N ALA A 49 27.67 -6.14 -7.01
CA ALA A 49 28.76 -5.16 -7.12
C ALA A 49 30.11 -5.62 -6.51
N ASP A 50 30.19 -6.82 -5.93
CA ASP A 50 31.47 -7.40 -5.46
C ASP A 50 31.98 -8.46 -6.46
N PRO A 51 33.16 -8.27 -7.08
CA PRO A 51 33.78 -9.30 -7.90
C PRO A 51 34.79 -10.11 -7.07
N GLU A 52 34.34 -11.10 -6.29
CA GLU A 52 35.20 -12.20 -5.86
C GLU A 52 34.52 -13.57 -6.05
N GLN A 53 35.06 -14.28 -7.04
CA GLN A 53 35.13 -15.73 -7.28
C GLN A 53 34.17 -16.66 -6.51
N THR A 54 33.24 -17.34 -7.22
CA THR A 54 33.14 -18.82 -7.25
C THR A 54 32.17 -19.35 -8.32
N GLN A 55 32.46 -20.58 -8.78
CA GLN A 55 31.88 -21.33 -9.90
C GLN A 55 30.36 -21.64 -9.83
N PRO A 56 29.72 -22.03 -10.96
CA PRO A 56 28.27 -22.18 -11.04
C PRO A 56 27.81 -23.54 -10.47
N SER A 57 27.24 -23.54 -9.26
CA SER A 57 26.48 -24.69 -8.77
C SER A 57 25.03 -24.63 -9.27
N LYS A 58 24.64 -25.63 -10.07
CA LYS A 58 23.24 -25.92 -10.40
C LYS A 58 22.50 -26.39 -9.13
N SER A 59 21.68 -25.54 -8.54
CA SER A 59 20.56 -25.97 -7.69
C SER A 59 19.50 -24.86 -7.61
N ASN A 60 18.25 -25.24 -7.88
CA ASN A 60 16.98 -24.55 -7.68
C ASN A 60 16.98 -23.00 -7.70
N ARG A 61 16.36 -22.43 -8.74
CA ARG A 61 15.86 -21.04 -8.74
C ARG A 61 14.88 -20.85 -7.57
N LYS A 62 15.41 -20.56 -6.38
CA LYS A 62 14.64 -19.98 -5.27
C LYS A 62 14.23 -18.58 -5.72
N GLU A 63 12.94 -18.39 -5.94
CA GLU A 63 12.34 -17.06 -6.04
C GLU A 63 12.74 -16.21 -4.82
N ALA A 64 12.71 -14.89 -4.98
CA ALA A 64 13.23 -13.92 -4.02
C ALA A 64 12.80 -14.22 -2.58
N ASN A 65 13.73 -14.41 -1.66
CA ASN A 65 13.41 -14.56 -0.23
C ASN A 65 12.90 -13.20 0.28
N GLY A 66 11.57 -13.00 0.30
CA GLY A 66 10.95 -11.82 0.87
C GLY A 66 11.24 -11.73 2.37
N GLU A 67 11.38 -10.53 2.91
CA GLU A 67 11.52 -10.32 4.35
C GLU A 67 10.17 -10.07 4.97
N GLU A 68 9.85 -10.76 6.06
CA GLU A 68 8.63 -10.47 6.82
C GLU A 68 8.73 -9.09 7.46
N GLN A 69 7.72 -8.26 7.22
CA GLN A 69 7.56 -6.95 7.86
C GLN A 69 6.10 -6.75 8.28
N THR A 70 5.93 -5.99 9.36
CA THR A 70 4.61 -5.65 9.88
C THR A 70 4.04 -4.41 9.19
N PHE A 71 2.81 -4.55 8.71
CA PHE A 71 1.94 -3.49 8.24
C PHE A 71 0.72 -3.39 9.14
N TYR A 72 0.00 -2.28 9.06
CA TYR A 72 -1.18 -2.02 9.89
C TYR A 72 -2.32 -1.55 9.03
N THR A 73 -3.51 -2.10 9.23
CA THR A 73 -4.71 -1.40 8.78
C THR A 73 -5.00 -0.28 9.76
N ALA A 74 -5.22 0.92 9.25
CA ALA A 74 -5.51 2.12 10.02
C ALA A 74 -6.77 2.82 9.50
N LEU A 75 -7.45 3.56 10.38
CA LEU A 75 -8.37 4.62 9.96
C LEU A 75 -7.62 5.94 9.85
N ILE A 76 -7.99 6.74 8.86
CA ILE A 76 -7.52 8.10 8.65
C ILE A 76 -8.58 9.07 9.20
N ASP A 77 -8.13 10.18 9.77
CA ASP A 77 -9.01 11.29 10.15
C ASP A 77 -9.57 12.01 8.92
N ASN A 78 -10.90 12.10 8.80
CA ASN A 78 -11.57 12.71 7.65
C ASN A 78 -11.19 14.18 7.44
N ARG A 79 -10.78 14.90 8.49
CA ARG A 79 -10.35 16.30 8.40
C ARG A 79 -9.06 16.46 7.61
N ASP A 80 -8.26 15.40 7.50
CA ASP A 80 -6.97 15.42 6.82
C ASP A 80 -7.11 15.09 5.32
N PHE A 81 -8.19 14.42 4.88
CA PHE A 81 -8.35 13.99 3.48
C PHE A 81 -8.06 15.05 2.42
N PRO A 82 -8.50 16.32 2.54
CA PRO A 82 -8.22 17.33 1.51
C PRO A 82 -6.73 17.60 1.30
N PHE A 83 -5.89 17.26 2.29
CA PHE A 83 -4.45 17.53 2.30
C PHE A 83 -3.62 16.28 2.03
N VAL A 84 -4.22 15.09 2.15
CA VAL A 84 -3.54 13.82 1.89
C VAL A 84 -3.50 13.58 0.38
N ARG A 85 -2.29 13.56 -0.19
CA ARG A 85 -2.03 13.18 -1.60
C ARG A 85 -2.10 11.65 -1.80
N SER A 86 -3.17 11.06 -1.27
CA SER A 86 -3.52 9.65 -1.31
C SER A 86 -5.00 9.53 -1.68
N GLN A 87 -5.36 8.64 -2.58
CA GLN A 87 -6.77 8.28 -2.74
C GLN A 87 -7.26 7.55 -1.47
N SER A 88 -8.34 8.05 -0.86
CA SER A 88 -8.90 7.56 0.40
C SER A 88 -9.66 6.22 0.29
N GLU A 89 -9.77 5.66 -0.92
CA GLU A 89 -10.42 4.38 -1.21
C GLU A 89 -9.45 3.20 -1.04
N ALA A 90 -8.97 2.97 0.18
CA ALA A 90 -8.00 1.91 0.43
C ALA A 90 -8.61 0.51 0.52
N VAL A 91 -9.95 0.35 0.53
CA VAL A 91 -10.60 -0.96 0.54
C VAL A 91 -11.74 -0.97 -0.47
N THR A 92 -11.49 -1.53 -1.65
CA THR A 92 -12.52 -1.79 -2.65
C THR A 92 -12.85 -3.28 -2.72
N PHE A 93 -14.13 -3.63 -2.87
CA PHE A 93 -14.61 -5.01 -3.05
C PHE A 93 -15.70 -5.10 -4.12
N ILE A 94 -15.94 -6.32 -4.61
CA ILE A 94 -17.01 -6.59 -5.57
C ILE A 94 -18.34 -6.77 -4.82
N GLY A 95 -19.39 -6.08 -5.27
CA GLY A 95 -20.74 -6.31 -4.76
C GLY A 95 -21.27 -7.71 -5.07
N HIS A 96 -21.99 -8.31 -4.11
CA HIS A 96 -22.55 -9.66 -4.23
C HIS A 96 -23.93 -9.69 -4.92
N GLN A 97 -24.56 -8.54 -5.19
CA GLN A 97 -25.86 -8.52 -5.88
C GLN A 97 -25.69 -8.66 -7.40
N GLU A 98 -26.35 -9.65 -7.99
CA GLU A 98 -26.31 -9.96 -9.43
C GLU A 98 -26.69 -8.77 -10.33
N SER A 99 -27.48 -7.82 -9.82
CA SER A 99 -27.91 -6.61 -10.54
C SER A 99 -26.98 -5.40 -10.39
N SER A 100 -26.06 -5.41 -9.41
CA SER A 100 -25.12 -4.30 -9.19
C SER A 100 -23.72 -4.74 -9.59
N HIS A 101 -23.29 -4.37 -10.80
CA HIS A 101 -21.90 -4.52 -11.24
C HIS A 101 -20.94 -3.49 -10.56
N GLY A 102 -21.35 -2.89 -9.44
CA GLY A 102 -20.60 -1.87 -8.72
C GLY A 102 -19.38 -2.43 -7.99
N LEU A 103 -18.30 -1.64 -8.02
CA LEU A 103 -17.22 -1.73 -7.04
C LEU A 103 -17.63 -0.88 -5.84
N TYR A 104 -17.49 -1.43 -4.63
CA TYR A 104 -17.80 -0.73 -3.39
C TYR A 104 -16.49 -0.38 -2.70
N ALA A 105 -16.31 0.88 -2.35
CA ALA A 105 -15.15 1.35 -1.62
C ALA A 105 -15.53 1.73 -0.17
N ILE A 106 -14.71 1.32 0.78
CA ILE A 106 -14.76 1.84 2.15
C ILE A 106 -13.70 2.93 2.24
N GLN A 107 -14.18 4.16 2.43
CA GLN A 107 -13.30 5.31 2.56
C GLN A 107 -12.63 5.34 3.94
N GLY A 108 -11.48 5.98 4.00
CA GLY A 108 -10.79 6.31 5.24
C GLY A 108 -10.00 5.18 5.88
N PHE A 109 -9.80 4.07 5.16
CA PHE A 109 -8.81 3.08 5.54
C PHE A 109 -7.46 3.40 4.91
N ASP A 110 -6.38 2.89 5.48
CA ASP A 110 -5.10 2.74 4.80
C ASP A 110 -4.32 1.52 5.34
N TYR A 111 -3.27 1.13 4.61
CA TYR A 111 -2.27 0.16 5.03
C TYR A 111 -0.95 0.87 5.31
N VAL A 112 -0.53 0.91 6.56
CA VAL A 112 0.64 1.69 6.97
C VAL A 112 1.78 0.76 7.34
N ALA A 113 2.96 0.97 6.74
CA ALA A 113 4.16 0.23 7.13
C ALA A 113 4.61 0.65 8.53
N HIS A 114 5.17 -0.27 9.32
CA HIS A 114 5.62 0.02 10.69
C HIS A 114 6.51 1.26 10.78
N HIS A 115 7.46 1.41 9.85
CA HIS A 115 8.41 2.51 9.83
C HIS A 115 7.78 3.87 9.46
N HIS A 116 6.55 3.93 8.96
CA HIS A 116 5.82 5.17 8.64
C HIS A 116 4.95 5.70 9.79
N ILE A 117 4.97 5.05 10.96
CA ILE A 117 4.18 5.44 12.11
C ILE A 117 4.99 6.40 12.99
N LEU A 118 4.45 7.61 13.23
CA LEU A 118 4.86 8.49 14.33
C LEU A 118 3.81 8.38 15.44
N PRO A 119 4.01 7.50 16.42
CA PRO A 119 2.99 7.25 17.43
C PRO A 119 2.85 8.46 18.36
N TYR A 120 1.62 8.70 18.83
CA TYR A 120 1.34 9.67 19.88
C TYR A 120 0.23 9.19 20.81
N THR A 121 0.17 9.76 22.01
CA THR A 121 -0.93 9.57 22.95
C THR A 121 -1.90 10.75 22.83
N ALA A 122 -3.18 10.49 22.58
CA ALA A 122 -4.19 11.54 22.55
C ALA A 122 -4.47 12.09 23.96
N THR A 123 -4.81 13.38 24.08
CA THR A 123 -5.29 13.95 25.34
C THR A 123 -6.81 14.05 25.41
N GLN A 124 -7.50 13.72 24.32
CA GLN A 124 -8.95 13.80 24.17
C GLN A 124 -9.51 12.38 23.98
N ASP A 125 -10.75 12.19 24.40
CA ASP A 125 -11.54 10.96 24.27
C ASP A 125 -12.12 10.77 22.85
N ASP A 126 -12.28 11.84 22.08
CA ASP A 126 -12.60 11.81 20.64
C ASP A 126 -11.51 12.49 19.78
N PRO A 127 -10.36 11.84 19.58
CA PRO A 127 -9.24 12.42 18.86
C PRO A 127 -9.37 12.38 17.33
N LEU A 128 -10.28 11.58 16.76
CA LEU A 128 -10.31 11.26 15.33
C LEU A 128 -11.73 11.30 14.74
N GLN A 129 -11.93 12.13 13.71
CA GLN A 129 -13.23 12.24 13.05
C GLN A 129 -13.39 11.17 11.95
N HIS A 130 -14.16 10.11 12.23
CA HIS A 130 -14.49 9.07 11.24
C HIS A 130 -15.79 8.34 11.62
N GLU A 131 -16.65 7.99 10.63
CA GLU A 131 -17.96 7.33 10.85
C GLU A 131 -17.90 5.95 11.53
N LEU A 132 -16.70 5.37 11.62
CA LEU A 132 -16.44 4.06 12.18
C LEU A 132 -15.76 4.13 13.55
N TRP A 133 -15.39 5.32 14.02
CA TRP A 133 -14.69 5.53 15.28
C TRP A 133 -15.48 4.90 16.45
N ASP A 134 -16.70 5.39 16.70
CA ASP A 134 -17.56 4.89 17.77
C ASP A 134 -18.01 3.44 17.54
N LYS A 135 -18.01 2.98 16.29
CA LYS A 135 -18.37 1.60 15.97
C LYS A 135 -17.25 0.64 16.30
N PHE A 136 -15.98 1.04 16.24
CA PHE A 136 -14.84 0.12 16.32
C PHE A 136 -14.02 0.22 17.60
N LEU A 137 -14.04 1.36 18.27
CA LEU A 137 -13.14 1.62 19.39
C LEU A 137 -13.93 2.01 20.66
N ASP A 138 -13.48 1.47 21.79
CA ASP A 138 -13.87 1.89 23.14
C ASP A 138 -12.74 2.72 23.76
N TYR A 139 -13.11 3.78 24.47
CA TYR A 139 -12.19 4.60 25.26
C TYR A 139 -12.13 4.10 26.70
N ASP A 140 -10.92 3.90 27.21
CA ASP A 140 -10.63 3.59 28.61
C ASP A 140 -9.35 4.34 29.04
N PRO A 141 -9.45 5.40 29.86
CA PRO A 141 -8.31 6.21 30.25
C PRO A 141 -7.25 5.43 31.04
N ASN A 142 -7.59 4.26 31.58
CA ASN A 142 -6.69 3.42 32.38
C ASN A 142 -5.89 2.42 31.53
N LYS A 143 -6.15 2.33 30.22
CA LYS A 143 -5.43 1.44 29.29
C LYS A 143 -4.36 2.17 28.50
N ASP A 144 -3.38 1.40 28.03
CA ASP A 144 -2.36 1.86 27.09
C ASP A 144 -2.22 0.88 25.88
N PRO A 145 -2.66 1.29 24.67
CA PRO A 145 -3.34 2.55 24.33
C PRO A 145 -4.70 2.73 25.03
N GLN A 146 -5.13 3.99 25.16
CA GLN A 146 -6.42 4.37 25.76
C GLN A 146 -7.63 3.92 24.94
N PHE A 147 -7.42 3.44 23.71
CA PHE A 147 -8.48 2.93 22.84
C PHE A 147 -8.29 1.44 22.62
N SER A 148 -9.39 0.69 22.67
CA SER A 148 -9.37 -0.77 22.50
C SER A 148 -10.46 -1.24 21.54
N ALA A 149 -10.26 -2.41 20.93
CA ALA A 149 -11.19 -2.95 19.93
C ALA A 149 -12.55 -3.30 20.55
N LYS A 150 -13.63 -2.79 19.96
CA LYS A 150 -14.99 -3.31 20.18
C LYS A 150 -15.17 -4.66 19.50
N ASN A 151 -16.13 -5.45 19.98
CA ASN A 151 -16.48 -6.73 19.35
C ASN A 151 -16.89 -6.59 17.87
N THR A 152 -17.54 -5.48 17.53
CA THR A 152 -17.87 -5.06 16.16
C THR A 152 -16.66 -4.98 15.24
N LEU A 153 -15.52 -4.44 15.70
CA LEU A 153 -14.26 -4.42 14.92
C LEU A 153 -13.74 -5.84 14.70
N LEU A 154 -13.75 -6.68 15.73
CA LEU A 154 -13.27 -8.07 15.64
C LEU A 154 -14.11 -8.91 14.67
N VAL A 155 -15.45 -8.79 14.76
CA VAL A 155 -16.38 -9.44 13.84
C VAL A 155 -16.18 -8.93 12.41
N TRP A 156 -16.03 -7.61 12.24
CA TRP A 156 -15.79 -7.01 10.93
C TRP A 156 -14.45 -7.47 10.33
N GLN A 157 -13.37 -7.50 11.11
CA GLN A 157 -12.06 -7.99 10.66
C GLN A 157 -12.16 -9.44 10.22
N LYS A 158 -12.81 -10.30 11.02
CA LYS A 158 -12.97 -11.73 10.67
C LYS A 158 -13.77 -11.91 9.38
N ARG A 159 -14.87 -11.17 9.21
CA ARG A 159 -15.73 -11.26 8.02
C ARG A 159 -15.05 -10.78 6.75
N ASN A 160 -14.24 -9.72 6.83
CA ASN A 160 -13.59 -9.10 5.68
C ASN A 160 -12.14 -9.57 5.48
N ARG A 161 -11.64 -10.50 6.31
CA ARG A 161 -10.25 -10.99 6.27
C ARG A 161 -9.79 -11.38 4.86
N PRO A 162 -10.57 -12.08 4.01
CA PRO A 162 -10.12 -12.43 2.66
C PRO A 162 -9.74 -11.22 1.79
N TRP A 163 -10.45 -10.11 1.94
CA TRP A 163 -10.27 -8.89 1.15
C TRP A 163 -9.27 -7.92 1.76
N LEU A 164 -9.11 -7.98 3.08
CA LEU A 164 -8.22 -7.09 3.83
C LEU A 164 -6.80 -7.62 3.95
N ARG A 165 -6.61 -8.94 3.79
CA ARG A 165 -5.33 -9.59 4.05
C ARG A 165 -4.27 -9.03 3.12
N LEU A 166 -3.31 -8.34 3.72
CA LEU A 166 -2.08 -7.92 3.10
C LEU A 166 -1.05 -9.03 3.34
N SER A 167 -0.69 -9.74 2.28
CA SER A 167 0.30 -10.84 2.34
C SER A 167 1.63 -10.46 1.74
N ASP A 168 1.63 -9.71 0.64
CA ASP A 168 2.82 -9.46 -0.17
C ASP A 168 2.94 -7.98 -0.54
N VAL A 169 4.17 -7.48 -0.50
CA VAL A 169 4.52 -6.11 -0.84
C VAL A 169 5.74 -6.13 -1.75
N TYR A 170 5.67 -5.42 -2.87
CA TYR A 170 6.73 -5.40 -3.87
C TYR A 170 7.33 -4.01 -3.93
N MET A 171 8.66 -3.92 -3.87
CA MET A 171 9.37 -2.64 -3.80
C MET A 171 10.55 -2.60 -4.77
N GLU A 172 10.68 -1.51 -5.50
CA GLU A 172 11.84 -1.21 -6.34
C GLU A 172 12.08 0.31 -6.37
N THR A 173 13.36 0.70 -6.36
CA THR A 173 13.79 2.10 -6.41
C THR A 173 14.59 2.31 -7.68
N THR A 174 14.19 3.31 -8.46
CA THR A 174 14.90 3.76 -9.66
C THR A 174 15.13 5.26 -9.55
N GLU A 175 16.38 5.69 -9.66
CA GLU A 175 16.77 7.11 -9.56
C GLU A 175 16.16 7.84 -8.35
N ASN A 176 16.30 7.24 -7.17
CA ASN A 176 15.76 7.72 -5.90
C ASN A 176 14.23 7.77 -5.78
N VAL A 177 13.48 7.34 -6.79
CA VAL A 177 12.03 7.15 -6.67
C VAL A 177 11.75 5.70 -6.32
N GLN A 178 11.22 5.46 -5.13
CA GLN A 178 10.76 4.15 -4.67
C GLN A 178 9.30 3.95 -5.05
N VAL A 179 9.02 2.82 -5.70
CA VAL A 179 7.67 2.33 -5.98
C VAL A 179 7.38 1.16 -5.04
N THR A 180 6.32 1.28 -4.26
CA THR A 180 5.78 0.20 -3.42
C THR A 180 4.42 -0.22 -3.96
N VAL A 181 4.25 -1.52 -4.22
CA VAL A 181 3.01 -2.11 -4.74
C VAL A 181 2.44 -3.13 -3.77
N ILE A 182 1.14 -3.05 -3.51
CA ILE A 182 0.41 -4.01 -2.68
C ILE A 182 -0.83 -4.48 -3.45
N PRO A 183 -0.85 -5.74 -3.94
CA PRO A 183 -2.03 -6.32 -4.58
C PRO A 183 -3.01 -6.88 -3.55
N PHE A 184 -4.30 -6.83 -3.88
CA PHE A 184 -5.40 -7.38 -3.09
C PHE A 184 -6.38 -8.07 -4.03
N TYR A 185 -6.64 -9.35 -3.79
CA TYR A 185 -7.70 -10.06 -4.50
C TYR A 185 -9.08 -9.57 -4.03
N MET A 186 -9.97 -9.29 -4.98
CA MET A 186 -11.31 -8.77 -4.71
C MET A 186 -12.42 -9.80 -4.98
N GLY A 187 -12.07 -10.96 -5.53
CA GLY A 187 -13.00 -12.01 -5.91
C GLY A 187 -13.15 -12.16 -7.42
N CYS A 188 -14.09 -13.01 -7.81
CA CYS A 188 -14.44 -13.24 -9.22
C CYS A 188 -15.89 -12.85 -9.51
N ARG A 189 -16.16 -12.51 -10.77
CA ARG A 189 -17.50 -12.33 -11.34
C ARG A 189 -17.71 -13.37 -12.42
N GLY A 190 -18.85 -14.07 -12.38
CA GLY A 190 -19.07 -15.23 -13.25
C GLY A 190 -18.07 -16.35 -12.92
N ARG A 191 -17.71 -17.15 -13.93
CA ARG A 191 -16.80 -18.30 -13.72
C ARG A 191 -15.32 -17.97 -13.93
N ASP A 192 -15.00 -16.98 -14.77
CA ASP A 192 -13.62 -16.85 -15.29
C ASP A 192 -13.01 -15.45 -15.11
N THR A 193 -13.76 -14.44 -14.66
CA THR A 193 -13.24 -13.06 -14.53
C THR A 193 -12.88 -12.76 -13.09
N HIS A 194 -11.59 -12.69 -12.80
CA HIS A 194 -11.03 -12.41 -11.48
C HIS A 194 -10.62 -10.94 -11.39
N TRP A 195 -10.80 -10.32 -10.22
CA TRP A 195 -10.52 -8.91 -10.00
C TRP A 195 -9.52 -8.73 -8.87
N TRP A 196 -8.60 -7.81 -9.08
CA TRP A 196 -7.67 -7.34 -8.07
C TRP A 196 -7.70 -5.82 -8.00
N ARG A 197 -7.47 -5.31 -6.81
CA ARG A 197 -7.05 -3.93 -6.59
C ARG A 197 -5.56 -3.95 -6.29
N TYR A 198 -4.87 -2.92 -6.71
CA TYR A 198 -3.50 -2.67 -6.27
C TYR A 198 -3.41 -1.26 -5.72
N ARG A 199 -2.64 -1.12 -4.65
CA ARG A 199 -2.20 0.16 -4.10
C ARG A 199 -0.76 0.40 -4.53
N ILE A 200 -0.50 1.60 -5.05
CA ILE A 200 0.85 2.03 -5.42
C ILE A 200 1.19 3.29 -4.63
N CYS A 201 2.35 3.26 -3.97
CA CYS A 201 2.96 4.43 -3.35
C CYS A 201 4.25 4.76 -4.09
N LEU A 202 4.37 6.02 -4.52
CA LEU A 202 5.56 6.62 -5.08
C LEU A 202 6.18 7.49 -4.00
N GLU A 203 7.45 7.29 -3.71
CA GLU A 203 8.20 8.05 -2.72
C GLU A 203 9.51 8.55 -3.33
N ASN A 204 9.71 9.86 -3.32
CA ASN A 204 10.96 10.50 -3.73
C ASN A 204 11.90 10.56 -2.53
N LEU A 205 12.94 9.72 -2.57
CA LEU A 205 14.02 9.64 -1.60
C LEU A 205 15.17 10.61 -1.93
N GLY A 206 15.06 11.31 -3.06
CA GLY A 206 16.05 12.25 -3.55
C GLY A 206 15.65 13.70 -3.29
N GLU A 207 16.60 14.57 -3.61
CA GLU A 207 16.47 16.01 -3.36
C GLU A 207 15.82 16.75 -4.54
N ASP A 208 15.92 16.18 -5.75
CA ASP A 208 15.42 16.75 -6.99
C ASP A 208 13.92 16.53 -7.13
N THR A 209 13.21 17.55 -7.58
CA THR A 209 11.78 17.43 -7.92
C THR A 209 11.60 16.65 -9.21
N VAL A 210 10.68 15.68 -9.19
CA VAL A 210 10.28 14.89 -10.37
C VAL A 210 8.77 14.89 -10.52
N GLN A 211 8.27 14.77 -11.76
CA GLN A 211 6.85 14.68 -12.05
C GLN A 211 6.55 13.40 -12.84
N LEU A 212 5.54 12.65 -12.42
CA LEU A 212 5.02 11.52 -13.19
C LEU A 212 4.22 12.04 -14.39
N ARG A 213 4.60 11.61 -15.61
CA ARG A 213 3.96 12.02 -16.86
C ARG A 213 3.12 10.93 -17.50
N GLU A 214 3.64 9.71 -17.54
CA GLU A 214 3.02 8.59 -18.24
C GLU A 214 3.16 7.31 -17.42
N ARG A 215 2.23 6.38 -17.61
CA ARG A 215 2.31 5.00 -17.12
C ARG A 215 2.39 4.05 -18.31
N HIS A 216 3.17 2.99 -18.17
CA HIS A 216 3.24 1.89 -19.11
C HIS A 216 3.17 0.56 -18.34
N TRP A 217 2.09 -0.17 -18.51
CA TRP A 217 1.82 -1.45 -17.85
C TRP A 217 1.94 -2.61 -18.82
N ARG A 218 2.44 -3.73 -18.32
CA ARG A 218 2.42 -5.05 -18.94
C ARG A 218 1.73 -6.01 -17.99
N ILE A 219 0.71 -6.69 -18.49
CA ILE A 219 -0.15 -7.57 -17.71
C ILE A 219 -0.15 -8.92 -18.40
N PHE A 220 0.36 -9.93 -17.72
CA PHE A 220 0.47 -11.28 -18.25
C PHE A 220 -0.43 -12.21 -17.46
N SER A 221 -1.43 -12.79 -18.11
CA SER A 221 -2.30 -13.79 -17.49
C SER A 221 -1.70 -15.19 -17.61
N LEU A 222 -2.08 -16.10 -16.70
CA LEU A 222 -1.69 -17.50 -16.81
C LEU A 222 -2.26 -18.20 -18.05
N SER A 223 -3.31 -17.63 -18.67
CA SER A 223 -3.82 -18.09 -19.98
C SER A 223 -2.88 -17.78 -21.16
N GLY A 224 -1.74 -17.11 -20.91
CA GLY A 224 -0.74 -16.77 -21.91
C GLY A 224 -0.99 -15.46 -22.64
N VAL A 225 -1.98 -14.67 -22.21
CA VAL A 225 -2.30 -13.38 -22.81
C VAL A 225 -1.41 -12.30 -22.20
N LEU A 226 -0.77 -11.50 -23.06
CA LEU A 226 -0.01 -10.32 -22.66
C LEU A 226 -0.74 -9.06 -23.14
N GLU A 227 -1.22 -8.27 -22.19
CA GLU A 227 -1.82 -6.96 -22.43
C GLU A 227 -0.82 -5.85 -22.10
N THR A 228 -0.86 -4.76 -22.85
CA THR A 228 -0.05 -3.56 -22.61
C THR A 228 -0.96 -2.35 -22.53
N VAL A 229 -0.82 -1.55 -21.47
CA VAL A 229 -1.63 -0.36 -21.25
C VAL A 229 -0.72 0.83 -21.04
N SER A 230 -0.82 1.83 -21.91
CA SER A 230 -0.09 3.09 -21.78
C SER A 230 -1.04 4.27 -21.67
N GLY A 231 -0.65 5.30 -20.93
CA GLY A 231 -1.44 6.52 -20.86
C GLY A 231 -0.83 7.61 -20.00
N ARG A 232 -1.36 8.83 -20.15
CA ARG A 232 -0.95 9.99 -19.37
C ARG A 232 -1.35 9.84 -17.91
N GLY A 233 -0.43 10.19 -17.01
CA GLY A 233 -0.62 10.21 -15.58
C GLY A 233 -1.02 8.86 -14.97
N VAL A 234 -1.48 8.92 -13.73
CA VAL A 234 -2.12 7.83 -12.99
C VAL A 234 -3.41 8.37 -12.40
N VAL A 235 -4.52 7.63 -12.54
CA VAL A 235 -5.84 8.03 -12.00
C VAL A 235 -6.26 9.48 -12.32
N GLY A 236 -5.91 9.97 -13.51
CA GLY A 236 -6.20 11.34 -13.95
C GLY A 236 -5.24 12.42 -13.43
N GLN A 237 -4.16 12.03 -12.74
CA GLN A 237 -3.20 12.93 -12.10
C GLN A 237 -1.78 12.74 -12.63
N GLU A 238 -1.00 13.81 -12.66
CA GLU A 238 0.45 13.83 -12.94
C GLU A 238 1.19 14.35 -11.71
N PRO A 239 1.34 13.53 -10.66
CA PRO A 239 1.86 13.99 -9.38
C PRO A 239 3.30 14.48 -9.49
N VAL A 240 3.54 15.68 -8.94
CA VAL A 240 4.88 16.20 -8.64
C VAL A 240 5.33 15.67 -7.29
N LEU A 241 6.53 15.10 -7.20
CA LEU A 241 7.18 14.65 -5.98
C LEU A 241 8.37 15.56 -5.68
N SER A 242 8.28 16.35 -4.60
CA SER A 242 9.31 17.28 -4.13
C SER A 242 9.71 16.95 -2.70
N ARG A 243 10.67 17.68 -2.11
CA ARG A 243 11.02 17.48 -0.70
C ARG A 243 9.86 17.77 0.25
N GLU A 244 9.06 18.77 -0.08
CA GLU A 244 7.90 19.19 0.73
C GLU A 244 6.74 18.20 0.60
N LEU A 245 6.60 17.58 -0.57
CA LEU A 245 5.57 16.59 -0.87
C LEU A 245 6.24 15.36 -1.52
N PRO A 246 6.95 14.54 -0.72
CA PRO A 246 7.82 13.48 -1.24
C PRO A 246 7.05 12.25 -1.71
N ALA A 247 5.78 12.12 -1.35
CA ALA A 247 5.01 10.92 -1.62
C ALA A 247 3.69 11.20 -2.35
N PHE A 248 3.29 10.24 -3.18
CA PHE A 248 1.97 10.16 -3.79
C PHE A 248 1.47 8.72 -3.76
N GLN A 249 0.19 8.53 -3.46
CA GLN A 249 -0.41 7.21 -3.37
C GLN A 249 -1.74 7.14 -4.11
N TYR A 250 -1.99 6.02 -4.77
CA TYR A 250 -3.26 5.75 -5.42
C TYR A 250 -3.63 4.28 -5.38
N SER A 251 -4.91 4.01 -5.59
CA SER A 251 -5.44 2.66 -5.80
C SER A 251 -6.04 2.56 -7.19
N SER A 252 -5.92 1.40 -7.82
CA SER A 252 -6.59 1.10 -9.08
C SER A 252 -6.86 -0.40 -9.17
N HIS A 253 -7.57 -0.82 -10.21
CA HIS A 253 -8.07 -2.18 -10.35
C HIS A 253 -7.58 -2.80 -11.65
N VAL A 254 -7.54 -4.13 -11.69
CA VAL A 254 -7.30 -4.93 -12.89
C VAL A 254 -8.19 -6.18 -12.83
N SER A 255 -8.68 -6.60 -13.99
CA SER A 255 -9.41 -7.85 -14.14
C SER A 255 -8.67 -8.77 -15.10
N LEU A 256 -8.62 -10.06 -14.80
CA LEU A 256 -8.08 -11.08 -15.69
C LEU A 256 -9.12 -12.16 -15.98
N HIS A 257 -9.11 -12.68 -17.20
CA HIS A 257 -9.79 -13.93 -17.56
C HIS A 257 -8.94 -15.16 -17.18
N ALA A 258 -8.40 -15.15 -15.96
CA ALA A 258 -7.56 -16.21 -15.39
C ALA A 258 -7.50 -16.03 -13.87
N PRO A 259 -7.32 -17.12 -13.08
CA PRO A 259 -7.21 -17.03 -11.62
C PRO A 259 -5.87 -16.44 -11.16
N SER A 260 -4.89 -16.31 -12.06
CA SER A 260 -3.61 -15.71 -11.72
C SER A 260 -2.93 -15.02 -12.90
N GLY A 261 -1.97 -14.17 -12.56
CA GLY A 261 -1.11 -13.47 -13.51
C GLY A 261 0.00 -12.68 -12.84
N HIS A 262 0.75 -11.96 -13.65
CA HIS A 262 1.80 -11.04 -13.22
C HIS A 262 1.63 -9.70 -13.89
N MET A 263 1.91 -8.64 -13.15
CA MET A 263 1.82 -7.28 -13.65
C MET A 263 3.09 -6.51 -13.30
N TRP A 264 3.61 -5.75 -14.25
CA TRP A 264 4.81 -4.92 -14.10
C TRP A 264 4.77 -3.76 -15.07
N GLY A 265 5.66 -2.79 -14.91
CA GLY A 265 5.63 -1.61 -15.78
C GLY A 265 6.68 -0.57 -15.46
N SER A 266 6.43 0.63 -15.94
CA SER A 266 7.21 1.83 -15.62
C SER A 266 6.33 3.07 -15.59
N PHE A 267 6.78 4.05 -14.82
CA PHE A 267 6.30 5.43 -14.88
C PHE A 267 7.37 6.29 -15.55
N LYS A 268 6.98 7.03 -16.57
CA LYS A 268 7.86 8.05 -17.17
C LYS A 268 7.86 9.25 -16.24
N MET A 269 9.02 9.55 -15.68
CA MET A 269 9.25 10.67 -14.78
C MET A 269 9.98 11.79 -15.54
N GLU A 270 9.63 13.03 -15.27
CA GLU A 270 10.25 14.22 -15.83
C GLU A 270 10.87 15.06 -14.70
N ARG A 271 12.11 15.49 -14.90
CA ARG A 271 12.84 16.39 -13.99
C ARG A 271 12.57 17.85 -14.37
N LYS A 272 12.85 18.79 -13.46
CA LYS A 272 12.72 20.24 -13.71
C LYS A 272 13.49 20.75 -14.95
N ASN A 273 14.57 20.07 -15.33
CA ASN A 273 15.38 20.42 -16.51
C ASN A 273 14.86 19.79 -17.83
N GLY A 274 13.70 19.11 -17.80
CA GLY A 274 13.10 18.47 -18.97
C GLY A 274 13.65 17.07 -19.29
N LEU A 275 14.70 16.61 -18.60
CA LEU A 275 15.19 15.24 -18.75
C LEU A 275 14.18 14.24 -18.18
N THR A 276 14.03 13.10 -18.84
CA THR A 276 13.11 12.04 -18.45
C THR A 276 13.81 10.73 -18.14
N PHE A 277 13.22 9.94 -17.25
CA PHE A 277 13.66 8.57 -16.97
C PHE A 277 12.46 7.66 -16.69
N ASP A 278 12.64 6.35 -16.89
CA ASP A 278 11.63 5.35 -16.58
C ASP A 278 11.81 4.80 -15.17
N CYS A 279 10.92 5.20 -14.26
CA CYS A 279 10.84 4.64 -12.92
C CYS A 279 10.15 3.28 -12.96
N ARG A 280 10.87 2.20 -12.59
CA ARG A 280 10.35 0.84 -12.69
C ARG A 280 9.30 0.54 -11.63
N VAL A 281 8.22 -0.11 -12.06
CA VAL A 281 7.30 -0.80 -11.15
C VAL A 281 7.75 -2.27 -11.07
N PRO A 282 8.04 -2.80 -9.86
CA PRO A 282 8.45 -4.19 -9.72
C PRO A 282 7.33 -5.12 -10.19
N PRO A 283 7.66 -6.27 -10.80
CA PRO A 283 6.68 -7.32 -11.05
C PRO A 283 6.06 -7.80 -9.73
N PHE A 284 4.74 -7.87 -9.72
CA PHE A 284 3.95 -8.41 -8.61
C PHE A 284 2.98 -9.46 -9.11
N ALA A 285 2.68 -10.43 -8.24
CA ALA A 285 1.76 -11.51 -8.53
C ALA A 285 0.31 -11.05 -8.27
N LEU A 286 -0.59 -11.58 -9.10
CA LEU A 286 -2.03 -11.50 -8.94
C LEU A 286 -2.49 -12.94 -8.69
N GLU A 287 -2.86 -13.25 -7.46
CA GLU A 287 -3.27 -14.60 -7.03
C GLU A 287 -4.66 -14.55 -6.37
N SER A 288 -5.48 -15.58 -6.62
CA SER A 288 -6.84 -15.72 -6.10
C SER A 288 -6.93 -16.66 -4.89
#